data_AF-A0A955IZZ1-F1
#
_entry.id   AF-A0A955IZZ1-F1
#
_cell.length_a   1.000
_cell.length_b   1.000
_cell.length_c   1.000
_cell.angle_alpha   90.00
_cell.angle_beta   90.00
_cell.angle_gamma   90.00
#
_symmetry.space_group_name_H-M   'P 1'
#
loop_
_entity.id
_entity.type
_entity.pdbx_description
1 polymer ?
#
loop_
_entity_poly.entity_id
_entity_poly.type
_entity_poly.pdbx_seq_one_letter_code
_entity_poly.pdbx_strand_id
1 'polypeptide(L)'
;MNTTKPIHQVRLGTVKAAVWANPTDDDRTRYSVTVQRIYRDNGEWKRTTSFRRNDVLVLAKVLDLAHSWICQQPNERAGAA
;
A
#
# COMPACT_ATOMS: atom_id res chain seq x y z
N MET A 1 13.32 12.21 11.08
CA MET A 1 12.12 11.90 10.27
C MET A 1 11.76 10.44 10.51
N ASN A 2 10.72 10.17 11.30
CA ASN A 2 10.30 8.79 11.57
C ASN A 2 9.76 8.21 10.26
N THR A 3 10.54 7.35 9.61
CA THR A 3 10.08 6.64 8.41
C THR A 3 9.18 5.52 8.89
N THR A 4 7.89 5.80 9.02
CA THR A 4 6.88 4.80 9.34
C THR A 4 6.99 3.68 8.32
N LYS A 5 7.13 2.43 8.76
CA LYS A 5 7.12 1.30 7.82
C LYS A 5 5.67 1.04 7.41
N PRO A 6 5.41 0.66 6.15
CA PRO A 6 4.08 0.22 5.76
C PRO A 6 3.69 -1.02 6.58
N ILE A 7 2.45 -1.02 7.06
CA ILE A 7 1.88 -2.05 7.94
C ILE A 7 1.48 -3.31 7.17
N HIS A 8 1.26 -3.17 5.85
CA HIS A 8 0.94 -4.27 4.96
C HIS A 8 1.49 -3.99 3.57
N GLN A 9 1.90 -5.04 2.86
CA GLN A 9 2.37 -4.94 1.48
C GLN A 9 1.82 -6.11 0.66
N VAL A 10 1.30 -5.79 -0.52
CA VAL A 10 0.90 -6.76 -1.53
C VAL A 10 1.79 -6.58 -2.74
N ARG A 11 2.35 -7.67 -3.27
CA ARG A 11 3.20 -7.63 -4.46
C ARG A 11 2.81 -8.73 -5.43
N LEU A 12 2.64 -8.35 -6.70
CA LEU A 12 2.46 -9.27 -7.81
C LEU A 12 3.44 -8.87 -8.92
N GLY A 13 4.41 -9.76 -9.18
CA GLY A 13 5.50 -9.51 -10.12
C GLY A 13 6.31 -8.25 -9.76
N THR A 14 6.30 -7.28 -10.67
CA THR A 14 7.02 -6.00 -10.51
C THR A 14 6.18 -4.93 -9.81
N VAL A 15 4.88 -5.11 -9.64
CA VAL A 15 3.98 -4.10 -9.03
C VAL A 15 3.75 -4.43 -7.56
N LYS A 16 3.82 -3.40 -6.71
CA LYS A 16 3.64 -3.49 -5.27
C LYS A 16 2.74 -2.39 -4.75
N ALA A 17 1.75 -2.76 -3.94
CA ALA A 17 0.99 -1.85 -3.08
C ALA A 17 1.55 -1.91 -1.64
N ALA A 18 1.66 -0.76 -0.99
CA ALA A 18 2.05 -0.62 0.41
C ALA A 18 0.97 0.17 1.14
N VAL A 19 0.44 -0.41 2.22
CA VAL A 19 -0.57 0.20 3.08
C VAL A 19 0.12 0.86 4.27
N TRP A 20 -0.33 2.05 4.64
CA TRP A 20 0.23 2.86 5.72
C TRP A 20 -0.89 3.17 6.72
N ALA A 21 -0.63 2.93 8.01
CA ALA A 21 -1.50 3.39 9.09
C ALA A 21 -1.23 4.87 9.37
N ASN A 22 -2.29 5.66 9.40
CA ASN A 22 -2.27 7.05 9.81
C ASN A 22 -3.26 7.19 10.98
N PRO A 23 -2.79 7.07 12.23
CA PRO A 23 -3.61 7.34 13.40
C PRO A 23 -4.20 8.75 13.33
N THR A 24 -5.41 8.93 13.85
CA THR A 24 -6.09 10.23 13.94
C THR A 24 -6.43 10.54 15.39
N ASP A 25 -6.68 11.81 15.69
CA ASP A 25 -6.97 12.27 17.05
C ASP A 25 -8.27 11.67 17.63
N ASP A 26 -9.20 11.23 16.78
CA ASP A 26 -10.46 10.57 17.16
C ASP A 26 -10.31 9.07 17.46
N ASP A 27 -9.08 8.62 17.75
CA ASP A 27 -8.72 7.23 18.04
C ASP A 27 -9.14 6.22 16.95
N ARG A 28 -9.18 6.71 15.71
CA ARG A 28 -9.39 5.92 14.50
C ARG A 28 -8.11 5.86 13.69
N THR A 29 -7.87 4.73 13.03
CA THR A 29 -6.78 4.62 12.05
C THR A 29 -7.31 4.82 10.64
N ARG A 30 -6.73 5.79 9.91
CA ARG A 30 -6.95 5.93 8.46
C ARG A 30 -5.85 5.22 7.70
N TYR A 31 -6.22 4.46 6.67
CA TYR A 31 -5.26 3.79 5.82
C TYR A 31 -5.04 4.56 4.52
N SER A 32 -3.78 4.70 4.11
CA SER A 32 -3.42 5.16 2.77
C SER A 32 -2.66 4.06 2.04
N VAL A 33 -2.73 4.06 0.71
CA VAL A 33 -2.05 3.06 -0.14
C VAL A 33 -1.15 3.77 -1.12
N THR A 34 0.11 3.36 -1.18
CA THR A 34 1.04 3.76 -2.25
C THR A 34 1.35 2.58 -3.14
N VAL A 35 1.41 2.82 -4.45
CA VAL A 35 1.69 1.81 -5.46
C VAL A 35 2.96 2.17 -6.22
N GLN A 36 3.77 1.16 -6.49
CA GLN A 36 5.01 1.33 -7.23
C GLN A 36 5.29 0.10 -8.09
N ARG A 37 5.93 0.33 -9.22
CA ARG A 37 6.52 -0.73 -10.03
C ARG A 37 8.04 -0.71 -9.88
N ILE A 38 8.64 -1.88 -9.70
CA ILE A 38 10.10 -2.04 -9.77
C ILE A 38 10.53 -2.42 -11.18
N TYR A 39 11.67 -1.90 -11.61
CA TYR A 39 12.28 -2.23 -12.89
C TYR A 39 13.79 -2.19 -12.75
N ARG A 40 14.50 -2.78 -13.71
CA ARG A 40 15.96 -2.76 -13.75
C ARG A 40 16.43 -1.79 -14.82
N ASP A 41 17.40 -0.96 -14.49
CA ASP A 41 17.99 0.05 -15.36
C ASP A 41 19.49 0.13 -15.06
N ASN A 42 20.34 -0.07 -16.06
CA ASN A 42 21.80 -0.15 -15.92
C ASN A 42 22.27 -1.06 -14.78
N GLY A 43 21.62 -2.21 -14.61
CA GLY A 43 21.97 -3.19 -13.58
C GLY A 43 21.38 -2.89 -12.20
N GLU A 44 20.85 -1.69 -11.97
CA GLU A 44 20.26 -1.26 -10.70
C GLU A 44 18.74 -1.44 -10.68
N TRP A 45 18.21 -1.82 -9.51
CA TRP A 45 16.76 -1.86 -9.29
C TRP A 45 16.23 -0.47 -8.95
N LYS A 46 15.32 0.04 -9.77
CA LYS A 46 14.66 1.33 -9.59
C LYS A 46 13.16 1.13 -9.36
N ARG A 47 12.50 2.20 -8.88
CA ARG A 47 11.07 2.25 -8.60
C ARG A 47 10.45 3.39 -9.39
N THR A 48 9.22 3.20 -9.87
CA THR A 48 8.45 4.22 -10.59
C THR A 48 6.97 4.11 -10.22
N THR A 49 6.25 5.22 -10.37
CA THR A 49 4.78 5.29 -10.28
C THR A 49 4.12 5.31 -11.67
N SER A 50 4.90 5.16 -12.74
CA SER A 50 4.39 5.01 -14.11
C SER A 50 4.21 3.53 -14.46
N PHE A 51 3.04 3.19 -14.99
CA PHE A 51 2.63 1.82 -15.32
C PHE A 51 2.44 1.66 -16.84
N ARG A 52 2.86 0.52 -17.40
CA ARG A 52 2.65 0.14 -18.81
C ARG A 52 1.35 -0.63 -18.95
N ARG A 53 0.88 -0.82 -20.19
CA ARG A 53 -0.32 -1.61 -20.52
C ARG A 53 -0.41 -2.94 -19.75
N ASN A 54 0.68 -3.69 -19.70
CA ASN A 54 0.70 -5.01 -19.04
C ASN A 54 0.71 -4.94 -17.50
N ASP A 55 0.98 -3.77 -16.91
CA ASP A 55 0.94 -3.58 -15.46
C ASP A 55 -0.45 -3.17 -14.98
N VAL A 56 -1.35 -2.70 -15.85
CA VAL A 56 -2.62 -2.06 -15.44
C VAL A 56 -3.53 -3.03 -14.69
N LEU A 57 -3.70 -4.27 -15.18
CA LEU A 57 -4.52 -5.27 -14.48
C LEU A 57 -3.82 -5.81 -13.22
N VAL A 58 -2.50 -5.88 -13.21
CA VAL A 58 -1.74 -6.24 -12.01
C VAL A 58 -1.87 -5.17 -10.94
N LEU A 59 -1.83 -3.88 -11.34
CA LEU A 59 -2.07 -2.74 -10.48
C LEU A 59 -3.47 -2.81 -9.85
N ALA A 60 -4.50 -3.04 -10.67
CA ALA A 60 -5.86 -3.23 -10.17
C ALA A 60 -5.91 -4.38 -9.16
N LYS A 61 -5.26 -5.51 -9.44
CA LYS A 61 -5.29 -6.67 -8.54
C LYS A 61 -4.58 -6.43 -7.21
N VAL A 62 -3.42 -5.75 -7.20
CA VAL A 62 -2.77 -5.42 -5.92
C VAL A 62 -3.56 -4.40 -5.11
N LEU A 63 -4.26 -3.48 -5.77
CA LEU A 63 -5.14 -2.51 -5.10
C LEU A 63 -6.38 -3.20 -4.51
N ASP A 64 -7.00 -4.11 -5.25
CA ASP A 64 -8.11 -4.96 -4.78
C ASP A 64 -7.74 -5.76 -3.53
N LEU A 65 -6.56 -6.39 -3.53
CA LEU A 65 -6.05 -7.14 -2.39
C LEU A 65 -5.72 -6.23 -1.19
N ALA A 66 -5.10 -5.07 -1.44
CA ALA A 66 -4.83 -4.09 -0.38
C ALA A 66 -6.12 -3.55 0.23
N HIS A 67 -7.14 -3.26 -0.59
CA HIS A 67 -8.47 -2.85 -0.15
C HIS A 67 -9.12 -3.95 0.69
N SER A 68 -9.12 -5.19 0.22
CA SER A 68 -9.66 -6.34 0.96
C SER A 68 -9.02 -6.48 2.34
N TRP A 69 -7.70 -6.31 2.43
CA TRP A 69 -6.98 -6.31 3.70
C TRP A 69 -7.39 -5.14 4.60
N ILE A 70 -7.53 -3.92 4.06
CA ILE A 70 -7.99 -2.74 4.81
C ILE A 70 -9.39 -2.97 5.42
N CYS A 71 -10.32 -3.56 4.65
CA CYS A 71 -11.67 -3.84 5.13
C CYS A 71 -11.73 -4.88 6.25
N GLN A 72 -10.68 -5.70 6.42
CA GLN A 72 -10.56 -6.66 7.51
C GLN A 72 -9.98 -6.04 8.79
N GLN A 73 -9.46 -4.81 8.73
CA GLN A 73 -8.90 -4.17 9.91
C GLN A 73 -10.03 -3.75 10.86
N PRO A 74 -9.87 -3.97 12.18
CA PRO A 74 -10.84 -3.51 13.14
C PRO A 74 -11.00 -1.99 12.99
N ASN A 75 -12.25 -1.54 12.92
CA ASN A 75 -12.57 -0.12 13.02
C ASN A 75 -12.46 0.24 14.51
N GLU A 76 -11.23 0.27 15.03
CA GLU A 76 -10.97 0.66 16.40
C GLU A 76 -11.50 2.08 16.58
N ARG A 77 -12.59 2.20 17.35
CA ARG A 77 -12.82 3.34 18.22
C ARG A 77 -12.13 2.95 19.52
N ALA A 78 -10.88 3.31 19.69
CA ALA A 78 -10.39 3.26 21.06
C ALA A 78 -11.05 4.45 21.84
N GLY A 79 -11.38 4.21 23.11
CA GLY A 79 -11.83 5.26 24.04
C GLY A 79 -13.30 5.72 24.01
N ALA A 80 -14.26 4.81 24.23
CA ALA A 80 -15.44 5.16 25.04
C ALA A 80 -15.54 4.15 26.18
N ALA A 81 -14.81 4.44 27.26
CA ALA A 81 -14.92 3.81 28.57
C ALA A 81 -15.20 4.90 29.59
#